data_AF-D8RA50-F1
#
_entry.id   AF-D8RA50-F1
#
_cell.length_a   1.000
_cell.length_b   1.000
_cell.length_c   1.000
_cell.angle_alpha   90.00
_cell.angle_beta   90.00
_cell.angle_gamma   90.00
#
_symmetry.space_group_name_H-M   'P 1'
#
loop_
_entity.id
_entity.type
_entity.pdbx_description
1 polymer ?
#
loop_
_entity_poly.entity_id
_entity_poly.type
_entity_poly.pdbx_seq_one_letter_code
_entity_poly.pdbx_strand_id
1 'polypeptide(L)'
;MQIRKWELKKLKEKKKMHVRLGDTVKVISGSDKGKVGEVTKLYRKWSRIIVKDVNMVTKHMKPKEKGESGQILQVEAPIHSSNVQLYSISAEVVSRVGHKVLEDGTKVRYLIKTGEVIDSIERWKKLRFRDKDKDKDKDSKAGEQKKSDGDKQ
;
A
#
# COMPACT_ATOMS: atom_id res chain seq x y z
N MET A 1 8.27 -0.80 -15.57
CA MET A 1 7.68 -1.76 -16.52
C MET A 1 7.57 -1.04 -17.85
N GLN A 2 8.36 -1.42 -18.85
CA GLN A 2 8.10 -1.01 -20.23
C GLN A 2 6.86 -1.78 -20.68
N ILE A 3 5.78 -1.06 -20.90
CA ILE A 3 4.49 -1.63 -21.30
C ILE A 3 4.55 -1.86 -22.80
N ARG A 4 4.21 -3.07 -23.26
CA ARG A 4 4.13 -3.34 -24.70
C ARG A 4 3.02 -2.50 -25.32
N LYS A 5 3.20 -2.04 -26.57
CA LYS A 5 2.25 -1.15 -27.25
C LYS A 5 0.80 -1.69 -27.24
N TRP A 6 0.62 -3.02 -27.29
CA TRP A 6 -0.69 -3.68 -27.21
C TRP A 6 -1.34 -3.73 -25.82
N GLU A 7 -0.57 -3.55 -24.74
CA GLU A 7 -1.07 -3.62 -23.37
C GLU A 7 -1.67 -2.28 -22.94
N LEU A 8 -1.25 -1.18 -23.58
CA LEU A 8 -1.73 0.19 -23.33
C LEU A 8 -3.25 0.33 -23.56
N LYS A 9 -3.82 -0.40 -24.52
CA LYS A 9 -5.25 -0.35 -24.86
C LYS A 9 -6.14 -0.79 -23.67
N LYS A 10 -5.65 -1.71 -22.83
CA LYS A 10 -6.32 -2.18 -21.60
C LYS A 10 -6.24 -1.20 -20.41
N LEU A 11 -5.48 -0.10 -20.52
CA LEU A 11 -5.15 0.80 -19.40
C LEU A 11 -6.00 2.08 -19.33
N LYS A 12 -6.97 2.22 -20.23
CA LYS A 12 -7.85 3.38 -20.31
C LYS A 12 -8.94 3.36 -19.22
N GLU A 13 -9.35 2.17 -18.79
CA GLU A 13 -10.46 1.99 -17.84
C GLU A 13 -9.98 1.61 -16.42
N LYS A 14 -10.58 2.24 -15.40
CA LYS A 14 -10.30 1.93 -13.99
C LYS A 14 -11.20 0.78 -13.54
N LYS A 15 -10.61 -0.38 -13.22
CA LYS A 15 -11.37 -1.50 -12.66
C LYS A 15 -11.78 -1.22 -11.21
N LYS A 16 -13.01 -1.63 -10.86
CA LYS A 16 -13.51 -1.62 -9.48
C LYS A 16 -12.81 -2.74 -8.69
N MET A 17 -12.36 -2.44 -7.48
CA MET A 17 -11.71 -3.40 -6.58
C MET A 17 -12.40 -3.38 -5.21
N HIS A 18 -12.38 -4.50 -4.51
CA HIS A 18 -12.96 -4.63 -3.16
C HIS A 18 -12.07 -4.08 -2.04
N VAL A 19 -10.78 -3.90 -2.30
CA VAL A 19 -9.78 -3.38 -1.37
C VAL A 19 -9.50 -1.89 -1.56
N ARG A 20 -9.14 -1.21 -0.46
CA ARG A 20 -8.74 0.20 -0.41
C ARG A 20 -7.32 0.35 0.18
N LEU A 21 -6.79 1.56 0.10
CA LEU A 21 -5.48 1.90 0.66
C LEU A 21 -5.54 1.78 2.18
N GLY A 22 -4.52 1.17 2.78
CA GLY A 22 -4.42 0.97 4.21
C GLY A 22 -5.30 -0.14 4.77
N ASP A 23 -6.03 -0.90 3.94
CA ASP A 23 -6.77 -2.09 4.41
C ASP A 23 -5.77 -3.18 4.84
N THR A 24 -6.10 -3.94 5.88
CA THR A 24 -5.35 -5.14 6.29
C THR A 24 -5.89 -6.36 5.55
N VAL A 25 -5.01 -7.10 4.90
CA VAL A 25 -5.37 -8.22 4.04
C VAL A 25 -4.52 -9.44 4.31
N LYS A 26 -5.10 -10.63 4.08
CA LYS A 26 -4.38 -11.90 4.06
C LYS A 26 -4.26 -12.42 2.64
N VAL A 27 -3.09 -12.95 2.29
CA VAL A 27 -2.83 -13.57 0.99
C VAL A 27 -3.42 -14.97 0.97
N ILE A 28 -4.25 -15.26 -0.03
CA ILE A 28 -4.97 -16.53 -0.21
C ILE A 28 -4.18 -17.48 -1.12
N SER A 29 -3.50 -16.93 -2.13
CA SER A 29 -2.81 -17.69 -3.17
C SER A 29 -1.52 -17.00 -3.61
N GLY A 30 -0.57 -17.81 -4.09
CA GLY A 30 0.78 -17.38 -4.47
C GLY A 30 1.84 -17.84 -3.48
N SER A 31 3.09 -17.41 -3.69
CA SER A 31 4.24 -17.81 -2.88
C SER A 31 4.13 -17.39 -1.41
N ASP A 32 3.48 -16.27 -1.15
CA ASP A 32 3.30 -15.70 0.19
C ASP A 32 1.94 -16.05 0.82
N LYS A 33 1.34 -17.19 0.44
CA LYS A 33 0.05 -17.63 0.97
C LYS A 33 0.07 -17.69 2.50
N GLY A 34 -0.96 -17.12 3.13
CA GLY A 34 -1.14 -17.10 4.57
C GLY A 34 -0.56 -15.87 5.27
N LYS A 35 0.35 -15.12 4.64
CA LYS A 35 0.87 -13.87 5.21
C LYS A 35 -0.21 -12.80 5.28
N VAL A 36 -0.16 -12.00 6.33
CA VAL A 36 -1.04 -10.85 6.58
C VAL A 36 -0.22 -9.57 6.44
N GLY A 37 -0.78 -8.56 5.79
CA GLY A 37 -0.12 -7.27 5.63
C GLY A 37 -1.08 -6.13 5.29
N GLU A 38 -0.57 -4.90 5.36
CA GLU A 38 -1.32 -3.68 5.01
C GLU A 38 -1.12 -3.34 3.53
N VAL A 39 -2.18 -2.83 2.87
CA VAL A 39 -2.11 -2.37 1.48
C VAL A 39 -1.46 -0.98 1.39
N THR A 40 -0.26 -0.90 0.82
CA THR A 40 0.53 0.33 0.68
C THR A 40 0.24 1.10 -0.61
N LYS A 41 -0.05 0.42 -1.72
CA LYS A 41 -0.34 1.05 -3.02
C LYS A 41 -1.38 0.26 -3.80
N LEU A 42 -2.20 0.95 -4.59
CA LEU A 42 -3.20 0.34 -5.45
C LEU A 42 -3.03 0.77 -6.91
N TYR A 43 -3.00 -0.21 -7.80
CA TYR A 43 -2.97 -0.03 -9.25
C TYR A 43 -4.29 -0.48 -9.88
N ARG A 44 -5.28 0.42 -9.88
CA ARG A 44 -6.64 0.16 -10.40
C ARG A 44 -6.68 -0.27 -11.86
N LYS A 45 -5.78 0.22 -12.70
CA LYS A 45 -5.72 -0.13 -14.13
C LYS A 45 -5.42 -1.62 -14.35
N TRP A 46 -4.52 -2.18 -13.53
CA TRP A 46 -4.10 -3.58 -13.62
C TRP A 46 -4.80 -4.50 -12.60
N SER A 47 -5.64 -3.96 -11.72
CA SER A 47 -6.20 -4.70 -10.57
C SER A 47 -5.11 -5.34 -9.69
N ARG A 48 -4.01 -4.62 -9.49
CA ARG A 48 -2.90 -5.06 -8.63
C ARG A 48 -2.74 -4.14 -7.43
N ILE A 49 -2.17 -4.69 -6.37
CA ILE A 49 -1.90 -3.99 -5.12
C ILE A 49 -0.49 -4.32 -4.65
N ILE A 50 0.11 -3.44 -3.86
CA ILE A 50 1.33 -3.72 -3.10
C ILE A 50 0.93 -3.85 -1.65
N VAL A 51 1.30 -4.98 -1.05
CA VAL A 51 1.09 -5.29 0.36
C VAL A 51 2.46 -5.28 1.04
N LYS A 52 2.55 -4.68 2.23
CA LYS A 52 3.80 -4.60 2.98
C LYS A 52 4.33 -6.02 3.31
N ASP A 53 5.64 -6.22 3.16
CA ASP A 53 6.36 -7.47 3.48
C ASP A 53 5.85 -8.72 2.73
N VAL A 54 5.16 -8.53 1.61
CA VAL A 54 4.60 -9.58 0.75
C VAL A 54 5.16 -9.43 -0.66
N ASN A 55 5.47 -10.56 -1.30
CA ASN A 55 5.97 -10.64 -2.66
C ASN A 55 7.25 -9.81 -2.84
N MET A 56 8.21 -10.01 -1.93
CA MET A 56 9.51 -9.33 -1.98
C MET A 56 10.33 -9.85 -3.16
N VAL A 57 10.89 -8.94 -3.93
CA VAL A 57 11.77 -9.24 -5.06
C VAL A 57 13.11 -8.56 -4.88
N THR A 58 14.17 -9.30 -5.19
CA THR A 58 15.53 -8.79 -5.16
C THR A 58 15.79 -7.96 -6.41
N LYS A 59 16.08 -6.68 -6.23
CA LYS A 59 16.37 -5.72 -7.28
C LYS A 59 17.80 -5.23 -7.13
N HIS A 60 18.63 -5.57 -8.12
CA HIS A 60 19.97 -5.02 -8.26
C HIS A 60 19.87 -3.59 -8.80
N MET A 61 20.37 -2.62 -8.04
CA MET A 61 20.43 -1.23 -8.44
C MET A 61 21.86 -0.84 -8.81
N LYS A 62 22.02 -0.38 -10.05
CA LYS A 62 23.27 0.19 -10.53
C LYS A 62 23.53 1.53 -9.81
N PRO A 63 24.80 1.84 -9.51
CA PRO A 63 25.17 3.14 -8.95
C PRO A 63 24.80 4.25 -9.93
N LYS A 64 24.40 5.41 -9.39
CA LYS A 64 24.01 6.57 -10.20
C LYS A 64 25.15 7.56 -10.35
N GLU A 65 25.99 7.67 -9.33
CA GLU A 65 27.11 8.61 -9.29
C GLU A 65 28.46 7.87 -9.31
N LYS A 66 29.50 8.55 -9.81
CA LYS A 66 30.86 8.01 -9.83
C LYS A 66 31.37 7.89 -8.40
N GLY A 67 31.66 6.67 -7.96
CA GLY A 67 32.18 6.37 -6.61
C GLY A 67 31.20 5.62 -5.71
N GLU A 68 29.93 5.49 -6.10
CA GLU A 68 28.97 4.67 -5.36
C GLU A 68 29.08 3.19 -5.72
N SER A 69 28.96 2.31 -4.72
CA SER A 69 28.83 0.87 -4.95
C SER A 69 27.39 0.50 -5.35
N GLY A 70 27.25 -0.54 -6.16
CA GLY A 70 25.93 -1.10 -6.48
C GLY A 70 25.24 -1.65 -5.23
N GLN A 71 23.91 -1.59 -5.20
CA GLN A 71 23.11 -2.04 -4.06
C GLN A 71 22.16 -3.18 -4.45
N ILE A 72 22.02 -4.16 -3.56
CA ILE A 72 21.01 -5.22 -3.66
C ILE A 72 19.85 -4.83 -2.75
N LEU A 73 18.73 -4.39 -3.33
CA LEU A 73 17.55 -3.99 -2.58
C LEU A 73 16.49 -5.09 -2.62
N GLN A 74 15.82 -5.33 -1.50
CA GLN A 74 14.58 -6.08 -1.48
C GLN A 74 13.41 -5.09 -1.55
N VAL A 75 12.56 -5.23 -2.57
CA VAL A 75 11.41 -4.33 -2.77
C VAL A 75 10.13 -5.14 -2.90
N GLU A 76 9.01 -4.60 -2.45
CA GLU A 76 7.72 -5.28 -2.58
C GLU A 76 7.21 -5.16 -4.02
N ALA A 77 6.79 -6.30 -4.59
CA ALA A 77 6.24 -6.38 -5.92
C ALA A 77 4.70 -6.51 -5.90
N PRO A 78 4.00 -6.00 -6.93
CA PRO A 78 2.54 -5.98 -6.93
C PRO A 78 1.93 -7.38 -7.11
N ILE A 79 0.98 -7.73 -6.25
CA ILE A 79 0.13 -8.93 -6.33
C ILE A 79 -1.24 -8.59 -6.92
N HIS A 80 -1.92 -9.55 -7.55
CA HIS A 80 -3.27 -9.34 -8.07
C HIS A 80 -4.30 -9.26 -6.94
N SER A 81 -5.27 -8.35 -7.03
CA SER A 81 -6.23 -8.10 -5.96
C SER A 81 -7.11 -9.31 -5.62
N SER A 82 -7.36 -10.20 -6.57
CA SER A 82 -8.13 -11.45 -6.32
C SER A 82 -7.45 -12.42 -5.36
N ASN A 83 -6.12 -12.32 -5.20
CA ASN A 83 -5.35 -13.23 -4.37
C ASN A 83 -5.31 -12.80 -2.90
N VAL A 84 -6.08 -11.78 -2.54
CA VAL A 84 -6.15 -11.27 -1.17
C VAL A 84 -7.59 -11.15 -0.66
N GLN A 85 -7.77 -11.39 0.63
CA GLN A 85 -9.02 -11.20 1.36
C GLN A 85 -8.81 -10.22 2.51
N LEU A 86 -9.87 -9.50 2.88
CA LEU A 86 -9.83 -8.63 4.05
C LEU A 86 -9.70 -9.47 5.31
N TYR A 87 -8.85 -9.01 6.21
CA TYR A 87 -8.52 -9.69 7.45
C TYR A 87 -8.99 -8.84 8.63
N SER A 88 -9.78 -9.44 9.51
CA SER A 88 -10.10 -8.87 10.81
C SER A 88 -8.94 -9.16 11.76
N ILE A 89 -8.35 -8.11 12.34
CA ILE A 89 -7.32 -8.26 13.38
C ILE A 89 -7.96 -8.72 14.69
N SER A 90 -9.16 -8.22 15.00
CA SER A 90 -9.88 -8.51 16.25
C SER A 90 -10.33 -9.97 16.34
N ALA A 91 -10.83 -10.53 15.24
CA ALA A 91 -11.32 -11.91 15.19
C ALA A 91 -10.35 -12.90 14.56
N GLU A 92 -9.20 -12.44 14.07
CA GLU A 92 -8.19 -13.23 13.33
C GLU A 92 -8.74 -14.02 12.13
N VAL A 93 -9.84 -13.54 11.55
CA VAL A 93 -10.61 -14.24 10.52
C VAL A 93 -10.54 -13.50 9.19
N VAL A 94 -10.37 -14.26 8.11
CA VAL A 94 -10.57 -13.79 6.73
C VAL A 94 -12.04 -13.86 6.34
N SER A 95 -12.54 -12.78 5.74
CA SER A 95 -13.92 -12.71 5.30
C SER A 95 -14.08 -11.99 3.95
N ARG A 96 -15.18 -12.33 3.26
CA ARG A 96 -15.71 -11.53 2.16
C ARG A 96 -16.30 -10.23 2.70
N VAL A 97 -16.45 -9.25 1.81
CA VAL A 97 -16.96 -7.92 2.13
C VAL A 97 -18.41 -7.77 1.71
N GLY A 98 -19.23 -7.23 2.61
CA GLY A 98 -20.59 -6.78 2.36
C GLY A 98 -20.68 -5.25 2.40
N HIS A 99 -21.84 -4.71 2.04
CA HIS A 99 -22.15 -3.28 2.15
C HIS A 99 -23.38 -3.09 3.04
N LYS A 100 -23.31 -2.13 3.97
CA LYS A 100 -24.42 -1.73 4.83
C LYS A 100 -24.55 -0.21 4.83
N VAL A 101 -25.75 0.30 5.04
CA VAL A 101 -26.02 1.72 5.29
C VAL A 101 -26.20 1.89 6.80
N LEU A 102 -25.45 2.81 7.39
CA LEU A 102 -25.57 3.17 8.80
C LEU A 102 -26.75 4.12 9.02
N GLU A 103 -27.11 4.35 10.28
CA GLU A 103 -28.19 5.26 10.67
C GLU A 103 -27.95 6.69 10.18
N ASP A 104 -26.68 7.11 10.13
CA ASP A 104 -26.24 8.40 9.58
C ASP A 104 -26.41 8.51 8.03
N GLY A 105 -26.97 7.49 7.38
CA GLY A 105 -27.10 7.41 5.91
C GLY A 105 -25.79 7.06 5.17
N THR A 106 -24.68 6.90 5.90
CA THR A 106 -23.37 6.58 5.29
C THR A 106 -23.28 5.11 4.87
N LYS A 107 -22.86 4.86 3.62
CA LYS A 107 -22.63 3.50 3.11
C LYS A 107 -21.21 3.02 3.45
N VAL A 108 -21.13 1.93 4.21
CA VAL A 108 -19.87 1.35 4.70
C VAL A 108 -19.67 -0.08 4.20
N ARG A 109 -18.42 -0.53 4.18
CA ARG A 109 -18.04 -1.94 4.02
C ARG A 109 -17.98 -2.63 5.37
N TYR A 110 -18.48 -3.86 5.44
CA TYR A 110 -18.38 -4.72 6.63
C TYR A 110 -17.91 -6.13 6.26
N LEU A 111 -17.32 -6.85 7.22
CA LEU A 111 -16.95 -8.25 7.05
C LEU A 111 -18.16 -9.15 7.29
N ILE A 112 -18.51 -9.99 6.32
CA ILE A 112 -19.71 -10.84 6.40
C ILE A 112 -19.65 -11.81 7.58
N LYS A 113 -18.48 -12.37 7.89
CA LYS A 113 -18.35 -13.36 8.97
C LYS A 113 -18.45 -12.78 10.38
N THR A 114 -17.95 -11.57 10.59
CA THR A 114 -17.85 -10.96 11.93
C THR A 114 -18.84 -9.82 12.14
N GLY A 115 -19.39 -9.24 11.07
CA GLY A 115 -20.19 -8.02 11.13
C GLY A 115 -19.37 -6.74 11.31
N GLU A 116 -18.04 -6.84 11.46
CA GLU A 116 -17.16 -5.71 11.75
C GLU A 116 -17.13 -4.71 10.58
N VAL A 117 -17.29 -3.42 10.90
CA VAL A 117 -17.24 -2.32 9.94
C VAL A 117 -15.79 -1.89 9.70
N ILE A 118 -15.39 -1.80 8.44
CA ILE A 118 -13.98 -1.60 8.03
C ILE A 118 -13.70 -0.15 7.63
N ASP A 119 -14.71 0.51 7.07
CA ASP A 119 -14.60 1.87 6.57
C ASP A 119 -14.84 2.88 7.69
N SER A 120 -13.89 3.79 7.91
CA SER A 120 -14.09 4.99 8.73
C SER A 120 -13.71 6.24 7.96
N ILE A 121 -14.50 7.31 8.12
CA ILE A 121 -14.29 8.60 7.44
C ILE A 121 -12.95 9.23 7.85
N GLU A 122 -12.56 9.09 9.12
CA GLU A 122 -11.30 9.59 9.66
C GLU A 122 -10.07 8.92 9.04
N ARG A 123 -10.15 7.61 8.78
CA ARG A 123 -9.09 6.85 8.10
C ARG A 123 -8.81 7.40 6.71
N TRP A 124 -9.83 7.86 5.98
CA TRP A 124 -9.64 8.43 4.65
C TRP A 124 -8.98 9.82 4.67
N LYS A 125 -9.28 10.63 5.70
CA LYS A 125 -8.59 11.91 5.93
C LYS A 125 -7.12 11.66 6.26
N LYS A 126 -6.83 10.78 7.23
CA LYS A 126 -5.47 10.42 7.66
C LYS A 126 -4.59 9.93 6.50
N LEU A 127 -5.14 9.10 5.61
CA LEU A 127 -4.41 8.57 4.46
C LEU A 127 -4.15 9.61 3.36
N ARG A 128 -5.00 10.62 3.19
CA ARG A 128 -4.81 11.68 2.17
C ARG A 128 -3.92 12.83 2.61
N PHE A 129 -3.78 13.08 3.92
CA PHE A 129 -2.94 14.15 4.44
C PHE A 129 -1.54 13.69 4.87
N ARG A 130 -1.25 12.38 4.82
CA ARG A 130 0.05 11.79 5.20
C ARG A 130 1.25 12.31 4.38
N ASP A 131 1.02 12.95 3.24
CA ASP A 131 2.07 13.52 2.40
C ASP A 131 2.57 14.89 2.92
N LYS A 132 1.77 15.66 3.67
CA LYS A 132 2.19 16.99 4.16
C LYS A 132 3.12 16.95 5.38
N ASP A 133 2.99 15.95 6.24
CA ASP A 133 3.79 15.87 7.47
C ASP A 133 5.20 15.31 7.22
N LYS A 134 5.36 14.45 6.21
CA LYS A 134 6.67 13.88 5.83
C LYS A 134 7.63 14.87 5.19
N ASP A 135 7.13 15.94 4.57
CA ASP A 135 7.98 17.01 4.04
C ASP A 135 8.49 17.91 5.18
N LYS A 136 7.68 18.17 6.22
CA LYS A 136 8.11 18.93 7.42
C LYS A 136 9.19 18.23 8.25
N ASP A 137 9.14 16.89 8.36
CA ASP A 137 10.16 16.11 9.06
C ASP A 137 11.50 16.03 8.29
N LYS A 138 11.47 16.19 6.97
CA LYS A 138 12.69 16.27 6.15
C LYS A 138 13.34 17.64 6.25
N ASP A 139 12.54 18.71 6.25
CA ASP A 139 13.04 20.09 6.36
C ASP A 139 13.65 20.37 7.75
N SER A 140 13.09 19.78 8.81
CA SER A 140 13.63 19.89 10.17
C SER A 140 14.95 19.13 10.37
N LYS A 141 15.10 17.91 9.82
CA LYS A 141 16.37 17.16 9.85
C LYS A 141 17.46 17.80 9.00
N ALA A 142 17.11 18.42 7.87
CA ALA A 142 18.06 19.17 7.05
C ALA A 142 18.54 20.46 7.74
N GLY A 143 17.73 21.05 8.63
CA GLY A 143 18.11 22.22 9.43
C GLY A 143 19.04 21.90 10.61
N GLU A 144 18.99 20.68 11.14
CA GLU A 144 19.80 20.25 12.30
C GLU A 144 21.22 19.84 11.87
N GLN A 145 21.39 19.18 10.71
CA GLN A 145 22.70 18.88 10.12
C GLN A 145 23.49 20.13 9.71
N LYS A 146 22.82 21.20 9.26
CA LYS A 146 23.50 22.45 8.91
C LYS A 146 24.02 23.23 10.11
N LYS A 147 23.53 22.96 11.32
CA LYS A 147 24.02 23.61 12.55
C LYS A 147 25.25 22.91 13.13
N SER A 148 25.38 21.58 12.95
CA SER A 148 26.55 20.83 13.43
C SER A 148 27.80 21.02 12.58
N ASP A 149 27.64 21.35 11.29
CA ASP A 149 28.75 21.52 10.34
C ASP A 149 29.32 22.95 10.33
N GLY A 150 28.71 23.90 11.05
CA GLY A 150 29.11 25.31 11.12
C GLY A 150 30.05 25.69 12.27
N ASP A 151 30.27 24.80 13.25
CA ASP A 151 31.08 25.05 14.46
C ASP A 151 32.47 24.38 14.41
N LYS A 152 32.97 24.02 13.21
CA LYS A 152 34.35 23.54 13.02
C LYS A 152 35.16 24.52 12.19
N GLN A 153 35.58 25.61 12.82
CA GLN A 153 36.71 26.45 12.41
C GLN A 153 37.56 26.81 13.63
#